data_AF-A0A2K6TME8-F1
#
_entry.id   AF-A0A2K6TME8-F1
#
_cell.length_a   1.000
_cell.length_b   1.000
_cell.length_c   1.000
_cell.angle_alpha   90.00
_cell.angle_beta   90.00
_cell.angle_gamma   90.00
#
_symmetry.space_group_name_H-M   'P 1'
#
loop_
_entity.id
_entity.type
_entity.pdbx_description
1 polymer ?
#
loop_
_entity_poly.entity_id
_entity_poly.type
_entity_poly.pdbx_seq_one_letter_code
_entity_poly.pdbx_strand_id
1 'polypeptide(L)'
;MKWVTFISLLFLFSSAYSRGVFRRDAHKSEVAHRFKDLGEENFKALVLVAFSQYLQQCPFDDHVKLVNEVTEFAKTCVADESAENCDKSLHTLFGDKLCTAATLCETYGEMADCCAKQEPERNECFLQHWKGSLSPSCYYLSLTAELAKAYEATLEKCCATADPHGCYAKVFDEFQPLVEDPQNLVKHNCELFEQLGEYKFQNELLVRYTQKVPQVSTPTLVEVARNLGKVGTKCCKQPEAKRMPCAEDYLSVVLNQLCVLHEKTPVSDRVTKCCTESLVNRRPCFSALTVDETYVPKAFNAETFTFHADMCTLSEKAQQVKKQTALVELVKHKPQATKEQLKTVMENFAAFVEKCCKADDKEACFAAEGPKLVAESQAALA
;
A
#
# COMPACT_ATOMS: atom_id res chain seq x y z
N MET A 1 -21.41 14.32 9.61
CA MET A 1 -19.96 14.14 9.83
C MET A 1 -19.68 13.06 10.91
N LYS A 2 -20.22 11.84 10.77
CA LYS A 2 -20.01 10.71 11.71
C LYS A 2 -19.70 9.37 11.02
N TRP A 3 -19.53 9.37 9.69
CA TRP A 3 -19.41 8.14 8.88
C TRP A 3 -17.99 7.91 8.30
N VAL A 4 -17.03 8.81 8.55
CA VAL A 4 -15.69 8.77 7.95
C VAL A 4 -14.64 8.14 8.88
N THR A 5 -14.98 7.90 10.14
CA THR A 5 -14.15 7.20 11.14
C THR A 5 -14.21 5.67 11.04
N PHE A 6 -14.98 5.13 10.09
CA PHE A 6 -15.35 3.71 10.05
C PHE A 6 -14.50 2.84 9.10
N ILE A 7 -13.44 3.39 8.53
CA ILE A 7 -12.83 2.85 7.29
C ILE A 7 -11.38 2.36 7.48
N SER A 8 -10.73 2.66 8.60
CA SER A 8 -9.28 2.41 8.79
C SER A 8 -8.93 1.06 9.43
N LEU A 9 -9.87 0.14 9.63
CA LEU A 9 -9.74 -0.93 10.63
C LEU A 9 -9.52 -2.35 10.09
N LEU A 10 -9.09 -2.51 8.83
CA LEU A 10 -9.25 -3.79 8.11
C LEU A 10 -7.99 -4.36 7.42
N PHE A 11 -6.84 -3.69 7.43
CA PHE A 11 -5.92 -3.87 6.31
C PHE A 11 -4.85 -4.98 6.40
N LEU A 12 -4.69 -5.67 7.54
CA LEU A 12 -3.78 -6.82 7.60
C LEU A 12 -4.43 -8.13 7.18
N PHE A 13 -5.74 -8.27 7.38
CA PHE A 13 -6.40 -9.57 7.33
C PHE A 13 -7.79 -9.58 6.67
N SER A 14 -8.32 -8.46 6.14
CA SER A 14 -9.50 -8.56 5.28
C SER A 14 -9.55 -7.57 4.13
N SER A 15 -10.00 -8.12 3.01
CA SER A 15 -10.37 -7.48 1.75
C SER A 15 -11.74 -6.79 1.79
N ALA A 16 -12.39 -6.68 2.96
CA ALA A 16 -13.81 -6.33 3.08
C ALA A 16 -14.13 -4.90 2.61
N TYR A 17 -13.23 -3.92 2.82
CA TYR A 17 -13.43 -2.55 2.31
C TYR A 17 -13.08 -2.39 0.81
N SER A 18 -12.55 -3.43 0.18
CA SER A 18 -12.32 -3.42 -1.26
C SER A 18 -13.65 -3.38 -2.04
N ARG A 19 -14.80 -3.73 -1.45
CA ARG A 19 -16.09 -3.70 -2.15
C ARG A 19 -16.47 -2.34 -2.76
N GLY A 20 -15.97 -1.23 -2.19
CA GLY A 20 -16.18 0.11 -2.75
C GLY A 20 -15.12 0.57 -3.77
N VAL A 21 -14.02 -0.17 -3.94
CA VAL A 21 -12.90 0.23 -4.82
C VAL A 21 -12.57 -0.84 -5.88
N PHE A 22 -12.62 -2.14 -5.55
CA PHE A 22 -12.32 -3.24 -6.45
C PHE A 22 -13.04 -4.55 -6.08
N ARG A 23 -13.50 -5.28 -7.12
CA ARG A 23 -14.05 -6.64 -7.06
C ARG A 23 -12.88 -7.64 -7.11
N ARG A 24 -12.65 -8.45 -6.08
CA ARG A 24 -11.69 -9.57 -6.09
C ARG A 24 -12.41 -10.90 -5.86
N ASP A 25 -11.91 -11.95 -6.50
CA ASP A 25 -12.25 -13.35 -6.17
C ASP A 25 -11.72 -13.68 -4.76
N ALA A 26 -12.55 -14.30 -3.93
CA ALA A 26 -12.20 -14.67 -2.56
C ALA A 26 -11.31 -15.93 -2.57
N HIS A 27 -10.20 -15.91 -1.82
CA HIS A 27 -9.41 -17.12 -1.57
C HIS A 27 -10.26 -18.16 -0.82
N LYS A 28 -10.03 -19.46 -1.06
CA LYS A 28 -10.76 -20.54 -0.37
C LYS A 28 -10.53 -20.53 1.14
N SER A 29 -9.30 -20.24 1.57
CA SER A 29 -8.95 -19.99 2.97
C SER A 29 -8.00 -18.80 3.09
N GLU A 30 -8.49 -17.68 3.63
CA GLU A 30 -7.67 -16.47 3.82
C GLU A 30 -6.58 -16.71 4.88
N VAL A 31 -6.86 -17.47 5.95
CA VAL A 31 -5.87 -17.78 6.99
C VAL A 31 -4.72 -18.63 6.44
N ALA A 32 -5.03 -19.64 5.62
CA ALA A 32 -4.01 -20.50 5.01
C ALA A 32 -3.11 -19.72 4.06
N HIS A 33 -3.71 -18.85 3.23
CA HIS A 33 -2.97 -17.97 2.33
C HIS A 33 -2.01 -17.06 3.11
N ARG A 34 -2.48 -16.39 4.17
CA ARG A 34 -1.64 -15.48 4.96
C ARG A 34 -0.54 -16.22 5.71
N PHE A 35 -0.82 -17.41 6.22
CA PHE A 35 0.19 -18.25 6.86
C PHE A 35 1.30 -18.66 5.89
N LYS A 36 0.94 -19.07 4.66
CA LYS A 36 1.90 -19.40 3.60
C LYS A 36 2.75 -18.20 3.19
N ASP A 37 2.14 -17.03 3.01
CA ASP A 37 2.85 -15.79 2.62
C ASP A 37 3.84 -15.28 3.67
N LEU A 38 3.45 -15.37 4.95
CA LEU A 38 4.21 -14.79 6.06
C LEU A 38 5.30 -15.74 6.56
N GLY A 39 5.07 -17.05 6.47
CA GLY A 39 5.79 -18.03 7.25
C GLY A 39 5.38 -18.02 8.72
N GLU A 40 5.64 -19.13 9.42
CA GLU A 40 5.15 -19.35 10.78
C GLU A 40 5.62 -18.27 11.77
N GLU A 41 6.89 -17.89 11.72
CA GLU A 41 7.47 -16.92 12.67
C GLU A 41 6.86 -15.52 12.53
N ASN A 42 6.80 -14.98 11.30
CA ASN A 42 6.19 -13.67 11.09
C ASN A 42 4.67 -13.72 11.36
N PHE A 43 4.00 -14.85 11.06
CA PHE A 43 2.59 -15.02 11.40
C PHE A 43 2.37 -14.96 12.91
N LYS A 44 3.15 -15.72 13.69
CA LYS A 44 3.11 -15.69 15.17
C LYS A 44 3.38 -14.29 15.72
N ALA A 45 4.41 -13.61 15.22
CA ALA A 45 4.75 -12.26 15.65
C ALA A 45 3.61 -11.26 15.38
N LEU A 46 2.99 -11.32 14.20
CA LEU A 46 1.88 -10.42 13.84
C LEU A 46 0.63 -10.71 14.67
N VAL A 47 0.30 -11.98 14.92
CA VAL A 47 -0.82 -12.37 15.78
C VAL A 47 -0.57 -11.94 17.22
N LEU A 48 0.67 -12.09 17.72
CA LEU A 48 1.05 -11.66 19.06
C LEU A 48 0.87 -10.16 19.24
N VAL A 49 1.45 -9.36 18.35
CA VAL A 49 1.31 -7.89 18.43
C VAL A 49 -0.15 -7.48 18.29
N ALA A 50 -0.92 -8.11 17.39
CA ALA A 50 -2.35 -7.84 17.28
C ALA A 50 -3.07 -8.11 18.61
N PHE A 51 -2.90 -9.28 19.22
CA PHE A 51 -3.52 -9.58 20.51
C PHE A 51 -3.01 -8.68 21.64
N SER A 52 -1.73 -8.36 21.71
CA SER A 52 -1.21 -7.44 22.73
C SER A 52 -1.78 -6.03 22.59
N GLN A 53 -2.06 -5.58 21.36
CA GLN A 53 -2.70 -4.28 21.17
C GLN A 53 -4.22 -4.32 21.47
N TYR A 54 -4.92 -5.41 21.12
CA TYR A 54 -6.36 -5.60 21.42
C TYR A 54 -6.62 -5.88 22.90
N LEU A 55 -5.74 -6.63 23.55
CA LEU A 55 -5.87 -7.14 24.91
C LEU A 55 -4.71 -6.63 25.79
N GLN A 56 -4.53 -5.32 25.83
CA GLN A 56 -3.42 -4.62 26.53
C GLN A 56 -3.26 -4.95 28.03
N GLN A 57 -4.31 -5.44 28.69
CA GLN A 57 -4.36 -5.78 30.11
C GLN A 57 -4.20 -7.29 30.34
N CYS A 58 -4.24 -8.11 29.29
CA CYS A 58 -4.00 -9.54 29.43
C CYS A 58 -2.50 -9.81 29.65
N PRO A 59 -2.16 -10.80 30.49
CA PRO A 59 -0.78 -11.17 30.72
C PRO A 59 -0.16 -11.82 29.47
N PHE A 60 1.17 -11.70 29.34
CA PHE A 60 1.92 -12.19 28.19
C PHE A 60 1.69 -13.68 27.91
N ASP A 61 1.68 -14.52 28.96
CA ASP A 61 1.49 -15.97 28.82
C ASP A 61 0.14 -16.32 28.17
N ASP A 62 -0.89 -15.50 28.38
CA ASP A 62 -2.20 -15.71 27.77
C ASP A 62 -2.22 -15.27 26.31
N HIS A 63 -1.50 -14.20 25.95
CA HIS A 63 -1.28 -13.88 24.53
C HIS A 63 -0.56 -15.01 23.82
N VAL A 64 0.47 -15.61 24.42
CA VAL A 64 1.22 -16.73 23.84
C VAL A 64 0.31 -17.94 23.59
N LYS A 65 -0.58 -18.27 24.53
CA LYS A 65 -1.58 -19.35 24.33
C LYS A 65 -2.47 -19.07 23.12
N LEU A 66 -3.05 -17.88 23.04
CA LEU A 66 -3.93 -17.48 21.93
C LEU A 66 -3.19 -17.51 20.58
N VAL A 67 -1.95 -17.02 20.53
CA VAL A 67 -1.10 -17.06 19.33
C VAL A 67 -0.87 -18.49 18.86
N ASN A 68 -0.54 -19.40 19.78
CA ASN A 68 -0.31 -20.80 19.46
C ASN A 68 -1.58 -21.47 18.94
N GLU A 69 -2.74 -21.22 19.55
CA GLU A 69 -4.02 -21.77 19.07
C GLU A 69 -4.37 -21.30 17.65
N VAL A 70 -4.21 -20.01 17.36
CA VAL A 70 -4.44 -19.46 16.02
C VAL A 70 -3.44 -20.04 15.01
N THR A 71 -2.19 -20.21 15.42
CA THR A 71 -1.14 -20.78 14.55
C THR A 71 -1.42 -22.23 14.20
N GLU A 72 -1.79 -23.07 15.17
CA GLU A 72 -2.13 -24.47 14.92
C GLU A 72 -3.40 -24.61 14.05
N PHE A 73 -4.38 -23.71 14.26
CA PHE A 73 -5.53 -23.61 13.36
C PHE A 73 -5.11 -23.25 11.93
N ALA A 74 -4.23 -22.26 11.76
CA ALA A 74 -3.72 -21.87 10.45
C ALA A 74 -2.97 -23.03 9.76
N LYS A 75 -2.13 -23.79 10.48
CA LYS A 75 -1.47 -25.01 9.97
C LYS A 75 -2.48 -26.05 9.50
N THR A 76 -3.56 -26.25 10.25
CA THR A 76 -4.65 -27.17 9.88
C THR A 76 -5.28 -26.74 8.55
N CYS A 77 -5.59 -25.46 8.39
CA CYS A 77 -6.15 -24.93 7.14
C CYS A 77 -5.16 -24.94 5.96
N VAL A 78 -3.85 -24.86 6.23
CA VAL A 78 -2.82 -25.03 5.20
C VAL A 78 -2.75 -26.47 4.71
N ALA A 79 -2.96 -27.45 5.60
CA ALA A 79 -2.97 -28.87 5.25
C ALA A 79 -4.25 -29.27 4.49
N ASP A 80 -5.40 -28.73 4.88
CA ASP A 80 -6.69 -28.92 4.21
C ASP A 80 -7.51 -27.63 4.22
N GLU A 81 -7.56 -26.93 3.08
CA GLU A 81 -8.33 -25.69 2.93
C GLU A 81 -9.86 -25.91 3.01
N SER A 82 -10.32 -27.17 2.94
CA SER A 82 -11.73 -27.54 3.10
C SER A 82 -12.12 -27.97 4.52
N ALA A 83 -11.15 -28.00 5.44
CA ALA A 83 -11.40 -28.31 6.84
C ALA A 83 -12.35 -27.29 7.49
N GLU A 84 -13.01 -27.73 8.57
CA GLU A 84 -14.03 -26.94 9.25
C GLU A 84 -13.48 -25.57 9.67
N ASN A 85 -14.23 -24.51 9.40
CA ASN A 85 -13.92 -23.11 9.73
C ASN A 85 -12.78 -22.48 8.92
N CYS A 86 -12.11 -23.20 8.00
CA CYS A 86 -11.01 -22.65 7.20
C CYS A 86 -11.46 -21.66 6.11
N ASP A 87 -12.74 -21.68 5.75
CA ASP A 87 -13.41 -20.76 4.82
C ASP A 87 -13.86 -19.45 5.49
N LYS A 88 -13.84 -19.40 6.84
CA LYS A 88 -14.22 -18.20 7.59
C LYS A 88 -13.26 -17.05 7.32
N SER A 89 -13.81 -15.84 7.37
CA SER A 89 -13.00 -14.63 7.39
C SER A 89 -12.12 -14.58 8.64
N LEU A 90 -10.97 -13.94 8.54
CA LEU A 90 -10.07 -13.76 9.69
C LEU A 90 -10.76 -13.00 10.83
N HIS A 91 -11.65 -12.05 10.54
CA HIS A 91 -12.45 -11.36 11.58
C HIS A 91 -13.32 -12.31 12.37
N THR A 92 -13.99 -13.25 11.69
CA THR A 92 -14.82 -14.25 12.37
C THR A 92 -13.97 -15.16 13.23
N LEU A 93 -12.83 -15.65 12.71
CA LEU A 93 -11.92 -16.54 13.44
C LEU A 93 -11.33 -15.87 14.68
N PHE A 94 -10.78 -14.66 14.54
CA PHE A 94 -10.22 -13.92 15.65
C PHE A 94 -11.30 -13.49 16.65
N GLY A 95 -12.46 -13.04 16.18
CA GLY A 95 -13.60 -12.71 17.04
C GLY A 95 -14.10 -13.91 17.85
N ASP A 96 -14.25 -15.08 17.22
CA ASP A 96 -14.64 -16.33 17.89
C ASP A 96 -13.60 -16.73 18.95
N LYS A 97 -12.30 -16.58 18.64
CA LYS A 97 -11.21 -16.85 19.59
C LYS A 97 -11.17 -15.86 20.76
N LEU A 98 -11.34 -14.57 20.50
CA LEU A 98 -11.44 -13.56 21.55
C LEU A 98 -12.61 -13.86 22.48
N CYS A 99 -13.77 -14.19 21.92
CA CYS A 99 -14.98 -14.50 22.70
C CYS A 99 -14.93 -15.81 23.49
N THR A 100 -13.99 -16.70 23.18
CA THR A 100 -13.76 -17.94 23.92
C THR A 100 -12.62 -17.82 24.93
N ALA A 101 -11.85 -16.73 24.90
CA ALA A 101 -10.81 -16.47 25.88
C ALA A 101 -11.43 -16.15 27.25
N ALA A 102 -11.24 -17.04 28.22
CA ALA A 102 -11.79 -16.91 29.58
C ALA A 102 -11.43 -15.57 30.25
N THR A 103 -10.24 -15.03 29.94
CA THR A 103 -9.73 -13.78 30.49
C THR A 103 -10.33 -12.53 29.85
N LEU A 104 -10.95 -12.62 28.68
CA LEU A 104 -11.64 -11.48 28.05
C LEU A 104 -12.85 -11.08 28.89
N CYS A 105 -13.66 -12.04 29.33
CA CYS A 105 -14.84 -11.78 30.15
C CYS A 105 -14.48 -11.26 31.55
N GLU A 106 -13.35 -11.70 32.12
CA GLU A 106 -12.90 -11.29 33.46
C GLU A 106 -12.22 -9.92 33.46
N THR A 107 -11.43 -9.60 32.43
CA THR A 107 -10.60 -8.38 32.36
C THR A 107 -11.28 -7.25 31.58
N TYR A 108 -12.14 -7.60 30.63
CA TYR A 108 -12.79 -6.67 29.69
C TYR A 108 -14.31 -6.90 29.67
N GLY A 109 -14.96 -6.80 30.83
CA GLY A 109 -16.41 -7.03 30.95
C GLY A 109 -17.28 -6.24 29.96
N GLU A 110 -16.88 -5.01 29.59
CA GLU A 110 -17.57 -4.21 28.56
C GLU A 110 -17.47 -4.82 27.14
N MET A 111 -16.44 -5.61 26.85
CA MET A 111 -16.26 -6.30 25.56
C MET A 111 -17.00 -7.65 25.48
N ALA A 112 -17.43 -8.22 26.61
CA ALA A 112 -18.21 -9.46 26.62
C ALA A 112 -19.55 -9.29 25.88
N ASP A 113 -20.15 -8.10 25.96
CA ASP A 113 -21.38 -7.76 25.22
C ASP A 113 -21.18 -7.75 23.70
N CYS A 114 -19.94 -7.54 23.22
CA CYS A 114 -19.63 -7.64 21.80
C CYS A 114 -19.76 -9.07 21.27
N CYS A 115 -19.48 -10.07 22.11
CA CYS A 115 -19.55 -11.48 21.74
C CYS A 115 -20.96 -11.98 21.44
N ALA A 116 -21.99 -11.24 21.87
CA ALA A 116 -23.38 -11.53 21.52
C ALA A 116 -23.76 -11.06 20.10
N LYS A 117 -22.90 -10.31 19.41
CA LYS A 117 -23.14 -9.78 18.06
C LYS A 117 -22.58 -10.73 16.99
N GLN A 118 -23.10 -10.61 15.77
CA GLN A 118 -22.57 -11.28 14.57
C GLN A 118 -21.58 -10.36 13.83
N GLU A 119 -20.81 -10.88 12.88
CA GLU A 119 -20.00 -10.04 12.01
C GLU A 119 -20.87 -9.34 10.95
N PRO A 120 -20.67 -8.03 10.65
CA PRO A 120 -19.54 -7.17 11.07
C PRO A 120 -19.74 -6.42 12.40
N GLU A 121 -20.94 -6.45 13.00
CA GLU A 121 -21.26 -5.62 14.19
C GLU A 121 -20.45 -6.00 15.44
N ARG A 122 -20.03 -7.26 15.55
CA ARG A 122 -19.16 -7.76 16.62
C ARG A 122 -17.78 -7.11 16.56
N ASN A 123 -17.14 -7.14 15.39
CA ASN A 123 -15.87 -6.46 15.19
C ASN A 123 -15.99 -4.95 15.42
N GLU A 124 -17.05 -4.32 14.90
CA GLU A 124 -17.31 -2.89 15.16
C GLU A 124 -17.45 -2.57 16.65
N CYS A 125 -18.10 -3.45 17.42
CA CYS A 125 -18.21 -3.33 18.86
C CYS A 125 -16.85 -3.42 19.56
N PHE A 126 -16.05 -4.44 19.24
CA PHE A 126 -14.68 -4.57 19.80
C PHE A 126 -13.84 -3.31 19.54
N LEU A 127 -13.99 -2.73 18.35
CA LEU A 127 -13.30 -1.51 17.95
C LEU A 127 -13.75 -0.26 18.72
N GLN A 128 -15.00 -0.19 19.16
CA GLN A 128 -15.49 0.92 19.97
C GLN A 128 -14.97 0.88 21.41
N HIS A 129 -14.74 -0.33 21.95
CA HIS A 129 -14.15 -0.52 23.28
C HIS A 129 -12.63 -0.38 23.29
N TRP A 130 -12.01 -0.18 22.13
CA TRP A 130 -10.60 0.13 22.02
C TRP A 130 -10.29 1.49 22.65
N LYS A 131 -9.64 1.48 23.82
CA LYS A 131 -9.24 2.70 24.57
C LYS A 131 -7.80 3.15 24.30
N GLY A 132 -7.06 2.48 23.41
CA GLY A 132 -5.72 2.92 23.01
C GLY A 132 -5.77 4.20 22.17
N SER A 133 -4.83 5.13 22.39
CA SER A 133 -4.65 6.38 21.62
C SER A 133 -4.50 6.15 20.10
N LEU A 134 -4.23 4.91 19.72
CA LEU A 134 -3.85 4.45 18.40
C LEU A 134 -4.75 3.27 18.06
N SER A 135 -5.66 3.45 17.10
CA SER A 135 -6.38 2.35 16.44
C SER A 135 -5.38 1.23 16.07
N PRO A 136 -5.74 -0.07 16.09
CA PRO A 136 -4.91 -1.14 15.53
C PRO A 136 -4.83 -0.96 14.01
N SER A 137 -4.02 0.00 13.60
CA SER A 137 -3.67 0.28 12.21
C SER A 137 -2.52 -0.63 11.84
N CYS A 138 -2.45 -1.00 10.57
CA CYS A 138 -1.37 -1.83 10.04
C CYS A 138 -0.01 -1.21 10.27
N TYR A 139 0.04 0.12 10.38
CA TYR A 139 1.24 0.85 10.75
C TYR A 139 1.81 0.43 12.11
N TYR A 140 0.99 0.34 13.16
CA TYR A 140 1.51 -0.03 14.48
C TYR A 140 1.93 -1.48 14.52
N LEU A 141 1.23 -2.34 13.78
CA LEU A 141 1.61 -3.74 13.67
C LEU A 141 2.95 -3.90 12.93
N SER A 142 3.09 -3.28 11.75
CA SER A 142 4.32 -3.35 10.95
C SER A 142 5.50 -2.71 11.68
N LEU A 143 5.31 -1.52 12.26
CA LEU A 143 6.33 -0.84 13.04
C LEU A 143 6.79 -1.69 14.23
N THR A 144 5.88 -2.26 15.01
CA THR A 144 6.27 -3.09 16.17
C THR A 144 7.10 -4.30 15.73
N ALA A 145 6.74 -4.93 14.62
CA ALA A 145 7.50 -6.04 14.07
C ALA A 145 8.89 -5.60 13.54
N GLU A 146 8.99 -4.44 12.90
CA GLU A 146 10.27 -3.84 12.47
C GLU A 146 11.18 -3.52 13.66
N LEU A 147 10.62 -2.90 14.71
CA LEU A 147 11.35 -2.59 15.95
C LEU A 147 11.85 -3.85 16.65
N ALA A 148 11.03 -4.91 16.69
CA ALA A 148 11.42 -6.20 17.26
C ALA A 148 12.61 -6.82 16.51
N LYS A 149 12.60 -6.80 15.17
CA LYS A 149 13.73 -7.28 14.36
C LYS A 149 14.99 -6.45 14.56
N ALA A 150 14.86 -5.12 14.66
CA ALA A 150 15.98 -4.25 14.96
C ALA A 150 16.56 -4.51 16.36
N TYR A 151 15.70 -4.77 17.35
CA TYR A 151 16.10 -5.14 18.71
C TYR A 151 16.86 -6.47 18.72
N GLU A 152 16.32 -7.50 18.06
CA GLU A 152 16.94 -8.82 17.92
C GLU A 152 18.34 -8.70 17.30
N ALA A 153 18.47 -8.04 16.15
CA ALA A 153 19.77 -7.85 15.49
C ALA A 153 20.77 -7.07 16.37
N THR A 154 20.29 -6.10 17.16
CA THR A 154 21.12 -5.37 18.11
C THR A 154 21.62 -6.28 19.23
N LEU A 155 20.75 -7.13 19.78
CA LEU A 155 21.13 -8.10 20.80
C LEU A 155 22.10 -9.17 20.26
N GLU A 156 21.87 -9.71 19.07
CA GLU A 156 22.79 -10.66 18.42
C GLU A 156 24.21 -10.08 18.30
N LYS A 157 24.30 -8.81 17.89
CA LYS A 157 25.55 -8.07 17.79
C LYS A 157 26.17 -7.76 19.16
N CYS A 158 25.37 -7.24 20.09
CA CYS A 158 25.87 -6.70 21.36
C CYS A 158 26.19 -7.77 22.40
N CYS A 159 25.43 -8.87 22.44
CA CYS A 159 25.68 -9.97 23.38
C CYS A 159 27.01 -10.70 23.13
N ALA A 160 27.60 -10.55 21.94
CA ALA A 160 28.92 -11.08 21.61
C ALA A 160 30.08 -10.15 22.02
N THR A 161 29.81 -8.96 22.55
CA THR A 161 30.84 -7.97 22.91
C THR A 161 31.34 -8.13 24.35
N ALA A 162 32.46 -7.50 24.69
CA ALA A 162 33.03 -7.52 26.03
C ALA A 162 32.20 -6.76 27.07
N ASP A 163 31.37 -5.80 26.63
CA ASP A 163 30.41 -5.07 27.46
C ASP A 163 29.05 -5.01 26.75
N PRO A 164 28.23 -6.08 26.87
CA PRO A 164 26.92 -6.12 26.22
C PRO A 164 26.02 -4.97 26.64
N HIS A 165 26.01 -4.61 27.93
CA HIS A 165 25.14 -3.56 28.44
C HIS A 165 25.51 -2.20 27.85
N GLY A 166 26.80 -1.84 27.85
CA GLY A 166 27.27 -0.61 27.20
C GLY A 166 26.95 -0.56 25.70
N CYS A 167 26.89 -1.72 25.04
CA CYS A 167 26.53 -1.83 23.63
C CYS A 167 25.03 -1.60 23.37
N TYR A 168 24.11 -2.30 24.05
CA TYR A 168 22.66 -2.21 23.76
C TYR A 168 21.94 -1.11 24.56
N ALA A 169 22.59 -0.42 25.50
CA ALA A 169 21.95 0.59 26.36
C ALA A 169 21.19 1.70 25.60
N LYS A 170 21.58 1.97 24.34
CA LYS A 170 20.98 3.00 23.48
C LYS A 170 20.08 2.45 22.38
N VAL A 171 19.70 1.18 22.43
CA VAL A 171 18.90 0.54 21.38
C VAL A 171 17.57 1.26 21.07
N PHE A 172 16.95 1.89 22.06
CA PHE A 172 15.74 2.69 21.85
C PHE A 172 16.01 3.99 21.07
N ASP A 173 17.21 4.57 21.16
CA ASP A 173 17.60 5.71 20.33
C ASP A 173 17.75 5.27 18.86
N GLU A 174 18.18 4.01 18.61
CA GLU A 174 18.29 3.42 17.28
C GLU A 174 16.91 3.15 16.63
N PHE A 175 15.83 3.14 17.41
CA PHE A 175 14.46 3.01 16.88
C PHE A 175 13.91 4.31 16.30
N GLN A 176 14.44 5.46 16.72
CA GLN A 176 13.92 6.76 16.33
C GLN A 176 13.83 6.95 14.80
N PRO A 177 14.84 6.58 13.98
CA PRO A 177 14.74 6.66 12.52
C PRO A 177 13.64 5.77 11.94
N LEU A 178 13.43 4.58 12.50
CA LEU A 178 12.38 3.65 12.05
C LEU A 178 10.97 4.21 12.27
N VAL A 179 10.80 5.09 13.27
CA VAL A 179 9.54 5.78 13.56
C VAL A 179 9.40 7.07 12.75
N GLU A 180 10.47 7.88 12.68
CA GLU A 180 10.43 9.23 12.09
C GLU A 180 10.47 9.21 10.56
N ASP A 181 11.25 8.32 9.94
CA ASP A 181 11.40 8.30 8.48
C ASP A 181 10.08 8.05 7.74
N PRO A 182 9.23 7.07 8.13
CA PRO A 182 7.93 6.89 7.51
C PRO A 182 6.99 8.10 7.72
N GLN A 183 7.02 8.71 8.91
CA GLN A 183 6.21 9.89 9.22
C GLN A 183 6.63 11.10 8.37
N ASN A 184 7.94 11.34 8.25
CA ASN A 184 8.50 12.39 7.42
C ASN A 184 8.18 12.16 5.94
N LEU A 185 8.22 10.91 5.48
CA LEU A 185 7.82 10.54 4.11
C LEU A 185 6.34 10.88 3.86
N VAL A 186 5.43 10.49 4.76
CA VAL A 186 4.01 10.80 4.62
C VAL A 186 3.76 12.30 4.69
N LYS A 187 4.42 13.01 5.61
CA LYS A 187 4.34 14.46 5.72
C LYS A 187 4.74 15.15 4.42
N HIS A 188 5.91 14.83 3.87
CA HIS A 188 6.40 15.40 2.62
C HIS A 188 5.45 15.11 1.44
N ASN A 189 4.94 13.88 1.32
CA ASN A 189 3.99 13.55 0.26
C ASN A 189 2.65 14.26 0.44
N CYS A 190 2.20 14.50 1.68
CA CYS A 190 0.99 15.27 1.93
C CYS A 190 1.16 16.76 1.62
N GLU A 191 2.30 17.36 1.94
CA GLU A 191 2.63 18.74 1.54
C GLU A 191 2.63 18.87 0.01
N LEU A 192 3.25 17.91 -0.69
CA LEU A 192 3.24 17.87 -2.15
C LEU A 192 1.82 17.69 -2.73
N PHE A 193 1.01 16.83 -2.12
CA PHE A 193 -0.40 16.65 -2.49
C PHE A 193 -1.23 17.92 -2.30
N GLU A 194 -1.04 18.62 -1.18
CA GLU A 194 -1.75 19.87 -0.88
C GLU A 194 -1.37 20.99 -1.86
N GLN A 195 -0.10 21.06 -2.28
CA GLN A 195 0.37 22.03 -3.27
C GLN A 195 -0.12 21.74 -4.69
N LEU A 196 -0.12 20.48 -5.10
CA LEU A 196 -0.38 20.09 -6.49
C LEU A 196 -1.84 19.73 -6.77
N GLY A 197 -2.58 19.29 -5.76
CA GLY A 197 -3.86 18.62 -5.91
C GLY A 197 -3.72 17.19 -6.43
N GLU A 198 -4.84 16.43 -6.39
CA GLU A 198 -4.84 14.99 -6.62
C GLU A 198 -4.26 14.58 -8.00
N TYR A 199 -4.72 15.21 -9.09
CA TYR A 199 -4.31 14.80 -10.44
C TYR A 199 -2.81 14.99 -10.70
N LYS A 200 -2.25 16.14 -10.29
CA LYS A 200 -0.82 16.43 -10.48
C LYS A 200 0.04 15.59 -9.52
N PHE A 201 -0.43 15.33 -8.30
CA PHE A 201 0.23 14.40 -7.39
C PHE A 201 0.25 12.95 -7.94
N GLN A 202 -0.81 12.50 -8.60
CA GLN A 202 -0.81 11.21 -9.32
C GLN A 202 0.26 11.19 -10.41
N ASN A 203 0.49 12.29 -11.12
CA ASN A 203 1.52 12.38 -12.16
C ASN A 203 2.94 12.29 -11.56
N GLU A 204 3.20 12.95 -10.42
CA GLU A 204 4.47 12.79 -9.68
C GLU A 204 4.71 11.33 -9.27
N LEU A 205 3.66 10.66 -8.77
CA LEU A 205 3.72 9.24 -8.43
C LEU A 205 3.94 8.37 -9.67
N LEU A 206 3.30 8.68 -10.80
CA LEU A 206 3.50 7.96 -12.06
C LEU A 206 4.96 8.02 -12.51
N VAL A 207 5.56 9.19 -12.52
CA VAL A 207 6.98 9.35 -12.88
C VAL A 207 7.84 8.53 -11.91
N ARG A 208 7.65 8.72 -10.59
CA ARG A 208 8.43 8.03 -9.55
C ARG A 208 8.35 6.51 -9.66
N TYR A 209 7.15 5.94 -9.80
CA TYR A 209 6.98 4.48 -9.89
C TYR A 209 7.39 3.92 -11.26
N THR A 210 7.18 4.65 -12.35
CA THR A 210 7.64 4.23 -13.67
C THR A 210 9.16 4.17 -13.73
N GLN A 211 9.87 5.13 -13.12
CA GLN A 211 11.33 5.09 -13.01
C GLN A 211 11.84 3.91 -12.17
N LYS A 212 11.12 3.56 -11.09
CA LYS A 212 11.49 2.44 -10.20
C LYS A 212 11.26 1.08 -10.84
N VAL A 213 10.15 0.90 -11.57
CA VAL A 213 9.70 -0.39 -12.10
C VAL A 213 9.18 -0.27 -13.54
N PRO A 214 10.00 0.20 -14.49
CA PRO A 214 9.57 0.54 -15.86
C PRO A 214 9.08 -0.66 -16.68
N GLN A 215 9.37 -1.89 -16.25
CA GLN A 215 8.90 -3.11 -16.91
C GLN A 215 7.42 -3.39 -16.64
N VAL A 216 6.84 -2.82 -15.58
CA VAL A 216 5.42 -3.00 -15.24
C VAL A 216 4.54 -2.41 -16.34
N SER A 217 3.43 -3.08 -16.65
CA SER A 217 2.51 -2.61 -17.71
C SER A 217 1.99 -1.19 -17.44
N THR A 218 1.82 -0.41 -18.51
CA THR A 218 1.36 0.98 -18.40
C THR A 218 -0.03 1.11 -17.74
N PRO A 219 -1.04 0.28 -18.09
CA PRO A 219 -2.32 0.28 -17.39
C PRO A 219 -2.18 0.05 -15.88
N THR A 220 -1.31 -0.89 -15.47
CA THR A 220 -1.07 -1.19 -14.06
C THR A 220 -0.42 -0.01 -13.34
N LEU A 221 0.59 0.64 -13.93
CA LEU A 221 1.25 1.81 -13.34
C LEU A 221 0.26 2.98 -13.16
N VAL A 222 -0.56 3.26 -14.17
CA VAL A 222 -1.60 4.30 -14.10
C VAL A 222 -2.61 3.97 -13.01
N GLU A 223 -3.08 2.73 -12.92
CA GLU A 223 -4.01 2.31 -11.87
C GLU A 223 -3.43 2.49 -10.47
N VAL A 224 -2.21 1.98 -10.25
CA VAL A 224 -1.49 2.09 -8.96
C VAL A 224 -1.31 3.55 -8.56
N ALA A 225 -0.77 4.40 -9.43
CA ALA A 225 -0.53 5.80 -9.09
C ALA A 225 -1.82 6.58 -8.82
N ARG A 226 -2.91 6.29 -9.57
CA ARG A 226 -4.22 6.89 -9.31
C ARG A 226 -4.77 6.47 -7.95
N ASN A 227 -4.61 5.20 -7.57
CA ASN A 227 -5.03 4.72 -6.26
C ASN A 227 -4.19 5.31 -5.13
N LEU A 228 -2.87 5.42 -5.32
CA LEU A 228 -1.98 6.13 -4.39
C LEU A 228 -2.36 7.61 -4.25
N GLY A 229 -2.73 8.28 -5.34
CA GLY A 229 -3.20 9.67 -5.29
C GLY A 229 -4.47 9.85 -4.46
N LYS A 230 -5.41 8.89 -4.52
CA LYS A 230 -6.62 8.89 -3.67
C LYS A 230 -6.29 8.71 -2.19
N VAL A 231 -5.16 8.10 -1.84
CA VAL A 231 -4.69 8.03 -0.44
C VAL A 231 -4.43 9.43 0.08
N GLY A 232 -3.84 10.31 -0.73
CA GLY A 232 -3.65 11.72 -0.38
C GLY A 232 -4.99 12.40 -0.03
N THR A 233 -6.01 12.23 -0.88
CA THR A 233 -7.36 12.78 -0.66
C THR A 233 -8.01 12.30 0.63
N LYS A 234 -7.75 11.06 1.05
CA LYS A 234 -8.32 10.44 2.25
C LYS A 234 -7.53 10.75 3.52
N CYS A 235 -6.21 10.78 3.45
CA CYS A 235 -5.34 10.76 4.63
C CYS A 235 -4.68 12.11 4.92
N CYS A 236 -4.35 12.93 3.92
CA CYS A 236 -3.61 14.18 4.17
C CYS A 236 -4.45 15.24 4.89
N LYS A 237 -5.79 15.15 4.80
CA LYS A 237 -6.73 16.00 5.55
C LYS A 237 -6.92 15.58 7.02
N GLN A 238 -6.34 14.46 7.43
CA GLN A 238 -6.38 14.02 8.83
C GLN A 238 -5.39 14.83 9.68
N PRO A 239 -5.61 14.90 11.01
CA PRO A 239 -4.60 15.40 11.95
C PRO A 239 -3.26 14.69 11.77
N GLU A 240 -2.13 15.38 11.95
CA GLU A 240 -0.78 14.87 11.66
C GLU A 240 -0.52 13.49 12.28
N ALA A 241 -0.87 13.31 13.55
CA ALA A 241 -0.74 12.04 14.26
C ALA A 241 -1.52 10.85 13.65
N LYS A 242 -2.53 11.11 12.82
CA LYS A 242 -3.36 10.09 12.16
C LYS A 242 -2.99 9.87 10.69
N ARG A 243 -2.11 10.70 10.11
CA ARG A 243 -1.75 10.63 8.69
C ARG A 243 -0.98 9.35 8.37
N MET A 244 0.06 9.01 9.14
CA MET A 244 0.88 7.82 8.90
C MET A 244 0.09 6.51 9.03
N PRO A 245 -0.69 6.28 10.11
CA PRO A 245 -1.57 5.11 10.20
C PRO A 245 -2.53 5.00 9.01
N CYS A 246 -3.21 6.10 8.67
CA CYS A 246 -4.13 6.13 7.52
C CYS A 246 -3.43 5.79 6.20
N ALA A 247 -2.24 6.36 5.97
CA ALA A 247 -1.50 6.15 4.75
C ALA A 247 -1.04 4.70 4.63
N GLU A 248 -0.41 4.13 5.66
CA GLU A 248 0.11 2.75 5.63
C GLU A 248 -0.96 1.73 5.30
N ASP A 249 -2.13 1.90 5.91
CA ASP A 249 -3.31 1.06 5.72
C ASP A 249 -3.72 0.98 4.23
N TYR A 250 -3.83 2.13 3.57
CA TYR A 250 -4.17 2.14 2.14
C TYR A 250 -2.99 1.78 1.24
N LEU A 251 -1.76 2.18 1.58
CA LEU A 251 -0.56 1.84 0.82
C LEU A 251 -0.38 0.33 0.73
N SER A 252 -0.58 -0.38 1.84
CA SER A 252 -0.49 -1.84 1.91
C SER A 252 -1.43 -2.52 0.92
N VAL A 253 -2.66 -2.02 0.77
CA VAL A 253 -3.62 -2.55 -0.21
C VAL A 253 -3.19 -2.29 -1.64
N VAL A 254 -2.78 -1.05 -1.93
CA VAL A 254 -2.41 -0.69 -3.30
C VAL A 254 -1.18 -1.47 -3.74
N LEU A 255 -0.18 -1.62 -2.88
CA LEU A 255 1.01 -2.43 -3.15
C LEU A 255 0.68 -3.92 -3.24
N ASN A 256 -0.23 -4.43 -2.40
CA ASN A 256 -0.70 -5.81 -2.53
C ASN A 256 -1.41 -6.06 -3.87
N GLN A 257 -2.18 -5.11 -4.39
CA GLN A 257 -2.77 -5.21 -5.73
C GLN A 257 -1.71 -5.24 -6.83
N LEU A 258 -0.68 -4.41 -6.72
CA LEU A 258 0.46 -4.49 -7.64
C LEU A 258 1.11 -5.87 -7.61
N CYS A 259 1.35 -6.43 -6.41
CA CYS A 259 1.93 -7.76 -6.26
C CYS A 259 1.05 -8.86 -6.87
N VAL A 260 -0.26 -8.85 -6.63
CA VAL A 260 -1.20 -9.84 -7.19
C VAL A 260 -1.25 -9.76 -8.73
N LEU A 261 -1.20 -8.55 -9.29
CA LEU A 261 -1.14 -8.38 -10.75
C LEU A 261 0.21 -8.85 -11.32
N HIS A 262 1.30 -8.60 -10.61
CA HIS A 262 2.63 -8.99 -11.00
C HIS A 262 2.86 -10.50 -10.90
N GLU A 263 2.30 -11.18 -9.91
CA GLU A 263 2.37 -12.64 -9.77
C GLU A 263 1.77 -13.36 -10.99
N LYS A 264 0.70 -12.81 -11.57
CA LYS A 264 0.08 -13.34 -12.80
C LYS A 264 0.95 -13.15 -14.04
N THR A 265 1.71 -12.06 -14.08
CA THR A 265 2.60 -11.72 -15.20
C THR A 265 3.91 -11.11 -14.68
N PRO A 266 4.87 -11.94 -14.20
CA PRO A 266 6.09 -11.42 -13.62
C PRO A 266 6.96 -10.74 -14.68
N VAL A 267 7.27 -9.46 -14.46
CA VAL A 267 8.02 -8.63 -15.43
C VAL A 267 9.22 -7.91 -14.83
N SER A 268 9.44 -8.00 -13.52
CA SER A 268 10.50 -7.27 -12.82
C SER A 268 10.90 -8.00 -11.54
N ASP A 269 12.18 -8.41 -11.46
CA ASP A 269 12.72 -9.08 -10.28
C ASP A 269 12.73 -8.17 -9.05
N ARG A 270 12.80 -6.86 -9.24
CA ARG A 270 12.72 -5.85 -8.17
C ARG A 270 11.33 -5.85 -7.53
N VAL A 271 10.28 -5.95 -8.35
CA VAL A 271 8.90 -6.11 -7.87
C VAL A 271 8.73 -7.47 -7.21
N THR A 272 9.24 -8.55 -7.83
CA THR A 272 9.22 -9.89 -7.22
C THR A 272 9.80 -9.84 -5.81
N LYS A 273 11.00 -9.29 -5.66
CA LYS A 273 11.69 -9.16 -4.38
C LYS A 273 10.82 -8.42 -3.35
N CYS A 274 10.35 -7.21 -3.65
CA CYS A 274 9.54 -6.44 -2.70
C CYS A 274 8.19 -7.12 -2.37
N CYS A 275 7.65 -7.93 -3.27
CA CYS A 275 6.38 -8.62 -3.05
C CYS A 275 6.54 -9.89 -2.20
N THR A 276 7.66 -10.61 -2.31
CA THR A 276 7.87 -11.93 -1.69
C THR A 276 8.83 -11.94 -0.50
N GLU A 277 9.75 -10.97 -0.38
CA GLU A 277 10.78 -10.96 0.67
C GLU A 277 10.17 -10.80 2.07
N SER A 278 9.19 -9.90 2.22
CA SER A 278 8.49 -9.70 3.48
C SER A 278 7.21 -8.90 3.27
N LEU A 279 6.09 -9.40 3.81
CA LEU A 279 4.82 -8.64 3.81
C LEU A 279 4.95 -7.35 4.62
N VAL A 280 5.64 -7.39 5.75
CA VAL A 280 5.84 -6.26 6.67
C VAL A 280 6.69 -5.18 6.01
N ASN A 281 7.80 -5.58 5.38
CA ASN A 281 8.74 -4.63 4.77
C ASN A 281 8.35 -4.25 3.32
N ARG A 282 7.17 -4.64 2.84
CA ARG A 282 6.75 -4.38 1.45
C ARG A 282 6.73 -2.88 1.14
N ARG A 283 6.08 -2.05 1.99
CA ARG A 283 6.03 -0.59 1.80
C ARG A 283 7.42 0.06 1.88
N PRO A 284 8.25 -0.22 2.92
CA PRO A 284 9.65 0.22 2.94
C PRO A 284 10.43 -0.18 1.68
N CYS A 285 10.31 -1.43 1.22
CA CYS A 285 11.03 -1.93 0.05
C CYS A 285 10.70 -1.13 -1.21
N PHE A 286 9.42 -0.95 -1.54
CA PHE A 286 9.01 -0.14 -2.70
C PHE A 286 9.46 1.33 -2.57
N SER A 287 9.46 1.87 -1.35
CA SER A 287 9.92 3.23 -1.07
C SER A 287 11.42 3.38 -1.31
N ALA A 288 12.21 2.37 -0.97
CA ALA A 288 13.67 2.32 -1.14
C ALA A 288 14.14 2.05 -2.58
N LEU A 289 13.27 1.55 -3.47
CA LEU A 289 13.65 1.34 -4.88
C LEU A 289 14.17 2.64 -5.53
N THR A 290 15.30 2.59 -6.20
CA THR A 290 15.80 3.70 -7.02
C THR A 290 15.39 3.53 -8.48
N VAL A 291 15.77 4.49 -9.34
CA VAL A 291 15.63 4.34 -10.80
C VAL A 291 16.23 3.01 -11.25
N ASP A 292 15.54 2.28 -12.12
CA ASP A 292 16.05 1.02 -12.65
C ASP A 292 17.11 1.26 -13.74
N GLU A 293 18.38 1.20 -13.36
CA GLU A 293 19.49 1.35 -14.29
C GLU A 293 19.68 0.14 -15.23
N THR A 294 19.06 -1.00 -14.90
CA THR A 294 19.12 -2.21 -15.74
C THR A 294 18.08 -2.21 -16.85
N TYR A 295 17.11 -1.28 -16.79
CA TYR A 295 16.06 -1.18 -17.78
C TYR A 295 16.60 -0.63 -19.10
N VAL A 296 16.35 -1.38 -20.18
CA VAL A 296 16.60 -0.93 -21.55
C VAL A 296 15.40 -0.08 -22.00
N PRO A 297 15.58 1.22 -22.27
CA PRO A 297 14.48 2.10 -22.63
C PRO A 297 13.73 1.60 -23.87
N LYS A 298 12.41 1.65 -23.82
CA LYS A 298 11.57 1.29 -24.96
C LYS A 298 11.84 2.27 -26.11
N ALA A 299 11.93 1.76 -27.34
CA ALA A 299 12.01 2.63 -28.52
C ALA A 299 10.82 3.60 -28.55
N PHE A 300 11.05 4.82 -29.02
CA PHE A 300 9.99 5.80 -29.15
C PHE A 300 8.92 5.26 -30.11
N ASN A 301 7.67 5.15 -29.66
CA ASN A 301 6.55 4.78 -30.51
C ASN A 301 5.68 6.02 -30.76
N ALA A 302 5.71 6.53 -31.99
CA ALA A 302 4.92 7.69 -32.40
C ALA A 302 3.42 7.47 -32.20
N GLU A 303 2.89 6.26 -32.44
CA GLU A 303 1.47 5.95 -32.28
C GLU A 303 0.99 6.13 -30.84
N THR A 304 1.88 5.99 -29.86
CA THR A 304 1.55 6.19 -28.44
C THR A 304 1.31 7.67 -28.10
N PHE A 305 1.83 8.58 -28.95
CA PHE A 305 1.65 10.02 -28.88
C PHE A 305 0.74 10.56 -30.00
N THR A 306 0.17 9.66 -30.81
CA THR A 306 -0.85 10.00 -31.81
C THR A 306 -2.22 9.94 -31.15
N PHE A 307 -2.92 11.05 -31.15
CA PHE A 307 -4.27 11.17 -30.60
C PHE A 307 -5.22 11.59 -31.71
N HIS A 308 -6.50 11.24 -31.54
CA HIS A 308 -7.55 11.49 -32.52
C HIS A 308 -8.62 12.39 -31.92
N ALA A 309 -9.57 12.84 -32.75
CA ALA A 309 -10.67 13.70 -32.33
C ALA A 309 -11.57 13.07 -31.26
N ASP A 310 -11.53 11.75 -31.08
CA ASP A 310 -12.22 11.02 -30.00
C ASP A 310 -11.79 11.52 -28.61
N MET A 311 -10.55 11.99 -28.46
CA MET A 311 -10.06 12.59 -27.21
C MET A 311 -10.93 13.76 -26.74
N CYS A 312 -11.50 14.53 -27.67
CA CYS A 312 -12.28 15.74 -27.37
C CYS A 312 -13.67 15.45 -26.82
N THR A 313 -14.20 14.23 -27.00
CA THR A 313 -15.52 13.82 -26.51
C THR A 313 -15.44 13.00 -25.22
N LEU A 314 -14.23 12.60 -24.83
CA LEU A 314 -13.99 11.89 -23.57
C LEU A 314 -14.34 12.76 -22.36
N SER A 315 -14.85 12.11 -21.31
CA SER A 315 -14.95 12.74 -19.99
C SER A 315 -13.57 13.20 -19.51
N GLU A 316 -13.54 14.24 -18.66
CA GLU A 316 -12.29 14.76 -18.09
C GLU A 316 -11.44 13.64 -17.45
N LYS A 317 -12.07 12.71 -16.74
CA LYS A 317 -11.40 11.56 -16.13
C LYS A 317 -10.76 10.63 -17.16
N ALA A 318 -11.44 10.37 -18.28
CA ALA A 318 -10.89 9.54 -19.36
C ALA A 318 -9.75 10.26 -20.10
N GLN A 319 -9.85 11.57 -20.29
CA GLN A 319 -8.75 12.39 -20.82
C GLN A 319 -7.53 12.38 -19.89
N GLN A 320 -7.74 12.50 -18.58
CA GLN A 320 -6.68 12.40 -17.58
C GLN A 320 -5.96 11.05 -17.64
N VAL A 321 -6.69 9.94 -17.80
CA VAL A 321 -6.10 8.60 -17.95
C VAL A 321 -5.27 8.51 -19.22
N LYS A 322 -5.76 9.03 -20.35
CA LYS A 322 -4.99 9.06 -21.62
C LYS A 322 -3.69 9.88 -21.48
N LYS A 323 -3.76 11.06 -20.84
CA LYS A 323 -2.58 11.89 -20.50
C LYS A 323 -1.58 11.15 -19.62
N GLN A 324 -2.08 10.44 -18.61
CA GLN A 324 -1.25 9.64 -17.69
C GLN A 324 -0.59 8.45 -18.39
N THR A 325 -1.30 7.78 -19.30
CA THR A 325 -0.74 6.73 -20.16
C THR A 325 0.41 7.26 -21.02
N ALA A 326 0.22 8.42 -21.65
CA ALA A 326 1.28 9.06 -22.45
C ALA A 326 2.51 9.40 -21.59
N LEU A 327 2.31 9.94 -20.39
CA LEU A 327 3.38 10.26 -19.44
C LEU A 327 4.20 9.01 -19.06
N VAL A 328 3.54 7.88 -18.78
CA VAL A 328 4.24 6.62 -18.44
C VAL A 328 5.07 6.13 -19.62
N GLU A 329 4.53 6.16 -20.83
CA GLU A 329 5.25 5.72 -22.03
C GLU A 329 6.42 6.65 -22.35
N LEU A 330 6.30 7.94 -22.07
CA LEU A 330 7.38 8.91 -22.15
C LEU A 330 8.52 8.57 -21.19
N VAL A 331 8.20 8.28 -19.92
CA VAL A 331 9.20 7.90 -18.92
C VAL A 331 9.82 6.54 -19.25
N LYS A 332 9.08 5.59 -19.81
CA LYS A 332 9.65 4.32 -20.31
C LYS A 332 10.58 4.52 -21.50
N HIS A 333 10.33 5.53 -22.32
CA HIS A 333 11.24 5.89 -23.41
C HIS A 333 12.48 6.64 -22.89
N LYS A 334 12.32 7.50 -21.88
CA LYS A 334 13.37 8.33 -21.28
C LYS A 334 13.32 8.28 -19.74
N PRO A 335 13.82 7.20 -19.11
CA PRO A 335 13.71 7.02 -17.65
C PRO A 335 14.44 8.09 -16.84
N GLN A 336 15.51 8.66 -17.42
CA GLN A 336 16.35 9.69 -16.80
C GLN A 336 15.89 11.13 -17.11
N ALA A 337 14.73 11.30 -17.74
CA ALA A 337 14.19 12.63 -18.00
C ALA A 337 13.97 13.39 -16.69
N THR A 338 14.39 14.65 -16.65
CA THR A 338 14.19 15.51 -15.47
C THR A 338 12.72 15.86 -15.31
N LYS A 339 12.34 16.29 -14.10
CA LYS A 339 10.96 16.76 -13.84
C LYS A 339 10.59 17.93 -14.74
N GLU A 340 11.55 18.81 -15.01
CA GLU A 340 11.39 19.99 -15.86
C GLU A 340 11.14 19.58 -17.31
N GLN A 341 11.94 18.63 -17.83
CA GLN A 341 11.74 18.09 -19.18
C GLN A 341 10.36 17.44 -19.33
N LEU A 342 9.98 16.58 -18.38
CA LEU A 342 8.67 15.91 -18.39
C LEU A 342 7.52 16.93 -18.27
N LYS A 343 7.68 17.96 -17.44
CA LYS A 343 6.70 19.04 -17.30
C LYS A 343 6.51 19.79 -18.62
N THR A 344 7.61 20.21 -19.27
CA THR A 344 7.56 20.91 -20.56
C THR A 344 6.84 20.08 -21.62
N VAL A 345 7.17 18.78 -21.74
CA VAL A 345 6.50 17.89 -22.71
C VAL A 345 5.01 17.77 -22.41
N MET A 346 4.61 17.63 -21.14
CA MET A 346 3.20 17.51 -20.77
C MET A 346 2.40 18.81 -20.91
N GLU A 347 3.05 19.97 -20.76
CA GLU A 347 2.43 21.28 -21.01
C GLU A 347 2.19 21.48 -22.51
N ASN A 348 3.19 21.17 -23.36
CA ASN A 348 3.05 21.18 -24.82
C ASN A 348 1.95 20.21 -25.26
N PHE A 349 1.90 19.03 -24.64
CA PHE A 349 0.85 18.05 -24.88
C PHE A 349 -0.54 18.58 -24.58
N ALA A 350 -0.72 19.21 -23.41
CA ALA A 350 -2.00 19.78 -23.01
C ALA A 350 -2.43 20.91 -23.96
N ALA A 351 -1.51 21.78 -24.37
CA ALA A 351 -1.77 22.87 -25.30
C ALA A 351 -2.16 22.35 -26.70
N PHE A 352 -1.49 21.31 -27.19
CA PHE A 352 -1.82 20.63 -28.45
C PHE A 352 -3.27 20.09 -28.43
N VAL A 353 -3.64 19.36 -27.38
CA VAL A 353 -5.00 18.81 -27.23
C VAL A 353 -6.03 19.94 -27.16
N GLU A 354 -5.77 20.98 -26.37
CA GLU A 354 -6.68 22.12 -26.25
C GLU A 354 -6.87 22.84 -27.59
N LYS A 355 -5.78 23.08 -28.33
CA LYS A 355 -5.79 23.69 -29.65
C LYS A 355 -6.63 22.86 -30.63
N CYS A 356 -6.36 21.56 -30.75
CA CYS A 356 -7.04 20.73 -31.72
C CYS A 356 -8.48 20.41 -31.35
N CYS A 357 -8.85 20.36 -30.07
CA CYS A 357 -10.25 20.21 -29.67
C CYS A 357 -11.10 21.47 -29.91
N LYS A 358 -10.48 22.65 -30.12
CA LYS A 358 -11.16 23.90 -30.49
C LYS A 358 -11.17 24.16 -32.01
N ALA A 359 -10.51 23.31 -32.81
CA ALA A 359 -10.49 23.45 -34.27
C ALA A 359 -11.83 23.04 -34.90
N ASP A 360 -12.14 23.64 -36.06
CA ASP A 360 -13.34 23.29 -36.85
C ASP A 360 -13.25 21.84 -37.35
N ASP A 361 -12.11 21.46 -37.92
CA ASP A 361 -11.76 20.08 -38.26
C ASP A 361 -10.73 19.54 -37.26
N LYS A 362 -11.25 18.85 -36.23
CA LYS A 362 -10.44 18.30 -35.14
C LYS A 362 -9.48 17.23 -35.63
N GLU A 363 -9.95 16.29 -36.45
CA GLU A 363 -9.14 15.16 -36.91
C GLU A 363 -8.00 15.63 -37.81
N ALA A 364 -8.28 16.57 -38.71
CA ALA A 364 -7.24 17.20 -39.53
C ALA A 364 -6.20 17.94 -38.67
N CYS A 365 -6.62 18.64 -37.60
CA CYS A 365 -5.70 19.29 -36.66
C CYS A 365 -4.78 18.27 -35.97
N PHE A 366 -5.36 17.21 -35.40
CA PHE A 366 -4.59 16.17 -34.71
C PHE A 366 -3.57 15.50 -35.65
N ALA A 367 -3.96 15.21 -36.89
CA ALA A 367 -3.08 14.61 -37.90
C ALA A 367 -1.93 15.56 -38.32
N ALA A 368 -2.20 16.87 -38.43
CA ALA A 368 -1.22 17.86 -38.86
C ALA A 368 -0.26 18.31 -37.73
N GLU A 369 -0.76 18.45 -36.52
CA GLU A 369 -0.01 18.98 -35.37
C GLU A 369 0.66 17.85 -34.55
N GLY A 370 0.14 16.61 -34.61
CA GLY A 370 0.69 15.46 -33.89
C GLY A 370 2.18 15.19 -34.17
N PRO A 371 2.63 15.13 -35.44
CA PRO A 371 4.04 14.95 -35.77
C PRO A 371 4.95 16.07 -35.23
N LYS A 372 4.44 17.32 -35.15
CA LYS A 372 5.20 18.45 -34.59
C LYS A 372 5.40 18.28 -33.10
N LEU A 373 4.35 17.91 -32.37
CA LEU A 373 4.41 17.61 -30.94
C LEU A 373 5.39 16.48 -30.64
N VAL A 374 5.41 15.42 -31.46
CA VAL A 374 6.37 14.32 -31.35
C VAL A 374 7.81 14.84 -31.48
N ALA A 375 8.10 15.65 -32.50
CA ALA A 375 9.43 16.21 -32.71
C ALA A 375 9.86 17.15 -31.57
N GLU A 376 8.97 18.03 -31.11
CA GLU A 376 9.22 18.92 -29.97
C GLU A 376 9.46 18.14 -28.67
N SER A 377 8.71 17.06 -28.45
CA SER A 377 8.88 16.20 -27.27
C SER A 377 10.23 15.49 -27.28
N GLN A 378 10.65 14.99 -28.44
CA GLN A 378 11.97 14.38 -28.60
C GLN A 378 13.09 15.41 -28.37
N ALA A 379 12.94 16.64 -28.86
CA ALA A 379 13.90 17.71 -28.65
C ALA A 379 13.99 18.15 -27.18
N ALA A 380 12.86 18.23 -26.48
CA ALA A 380 12.84 18.56 -25.05
C ALA A 380 13.46 17.46 -24.16
N LEU A 381 13.53 16.22 -24.68
CA LEU A 381 14.08 15.05 -24.01
C LEU A 381 15.48 14.64 -24.51
N ALA A 382 16.04 15.40 -25.44
CA ALA A 382 17.45 15.32 -25.84
C ALA A 382 18.31 15.98 -24.75
#